data_AF-A0A957W8F1-F1
#
_entry.id   AF-A0A957W8F1-F1
#
_cell.length_a   1.000
_cell.length_b   1.000
_cell.length_c   1.000
_cell.angle_alpha   90.00
_cell.angle_beta   90.00
_cell.angle_gamma   90.00
#
_symmetry.space_group_name_H-M   'P 1'
#
loop_
_entity.id
_entity.type
_entity.pdbx_description
1 polymer ?
#
loop_
_entity_poly.entity_id
_entity_poly.type
_entity_poly.pdbx_seq_one_letter_code
_entity_poly.pdbx_strand_id
1 'polypeptide(L)'
;MDLAKQVTQAIETIFSNCLSLPAGAEIIIFGDETTLETTTLLAEVAVSMGFHPILTYFTIQMQKTLGDNHLPHTLENILNDTTSTLICLNGSPDCLSFRDNLRQAALNLGAKVAHMPGISLNTLLLADVDYQTLTTECEMLALALAKGRKIEIISTDRSGNEYSLNVPLCPWVRLPIISDAVIQPGSWGNVPSGETYIAPIENAATGTIVINGSLPGYLIGQDDEIILRFEKGNLVEWRPTGSPAVQHLQQTQIEFAKSQGDQNWRNLAEIGFGVNPRVQKLTGNPLLDEKKYGTVHIAIGDNIDMGGDVQSQIHCDMVCLSPRVKIDNKSLLHDGRITLEDSDWREDYRKINAPKAWHIDINIKCTAADTRISDQGCLYRLWDTSAGRICSVPVGNNETTRILAGIYQFLQQKVDQPMPLRDLAKQKKEFSLEQILQLTYLLRQYGLVNKV
;
A
#
# COMPACT_ATOMS: atom_id res chain seq x y z
N MET A 1 24.25 21.06 -3.85
CA MET A 1 24.49 19.98 -4.82
C MET A 1 23.71 20.37 -6.07
N ASP A 2 24.27 20.17 -7.27
CA ASP A 2 23.59 20.51 -8.52
C ASP A 2 22.26 19.74 -8.65
N LEU A 3 21.19 20.40 -9.12
CA LEU A 3 19.85 19.82 -9.24
C LEU A 3 19.88 18.60 -10.18
N ALA A 4 20.63 18.69 -11.28
CA ALA A 4 20.80 17.58 -12.23
C ALA A 4 21.37 16.35 -11.52
N LYS A 5 22.40 16.52 -10.68
CA LYS A 5 23.00 15.44 -9.90
C LYS A 5 22.01 14.81 -8.92
N GLN A 6 21.15 15.62 -8.29
CA GLN A 6 20.13 15.10 -7.37
C GLN A 6 19.08 14.27 -8.12
N VAL A 7 18.63 14.73 -9.29
CA VAL A 7 17.69 13.98 -10.12
C VAL A 7 18.30 12.67 -10.60
N THR A 8 19.55 12.68 -11.08
CA THR A 8 20.26 11.45 -11.47
C THR A 8 20.32 10.46 -10.31
N GLN A 9 20.73 10.92 -9.12
CA GLN A 9 20.78 10.07 -7.92
C GLN A 9 19.40 9.48 -7.56
N ALA A 10 18.34 10.27 -7.72
CA ALA A 10 16.98 9.81 -7.45
C ALA A 10 16.55 8.71 -8.44
N ILE A 11 16.86 8.88 -9.73
CA ILE A 11 16.59 7.86 -10.75
C ILE A 11 17.41 6.58 -10.48
N GLU A 12 18.70 6.70 -10.15
CA GLU A 12 19.54 5.56 -9.78
C GLU A 12 18.95 4.79 -8.59
N THR A 13 18.39 5.51 -7.63
CA THR A 13 17.70 4.93 -6.45
C THR A 13 16.45 4.17 -6.86
N ILE A 14 15.63 4.71 -7.77
CA ILE A 14 14.46 4.00 -8.31
C ILE A 14 14.90 2.69 -8.98
N PHE A 15 15.89 2.71 -9.87
CA PHE A 15 16.32 1.49 -10.56
C PHE A 15 16.96 0.46 -9.61
N SER A 16 17.78 0.90 -8.66
CA SER A 16 18.53 0.01 -7.77
C SER A 16 17.71 -0.52 -6.60
N ASN A 17 16.86 0.31 -6.01
CA ASN A 17 16.15 -0.01 -4.77
C ASN A 17 14.67 -0.29 -5.02
N CYS A 18 14.01 0.50 -5.88
CA CYS A 18 12.58 0.29 -6.15
C CYS A 18 12.33 -0.94 -7.01
N LEU A 19 13.05 -1.02 -8.12
CA LEU A 19 12.93 -2.11 -9.07
C LEU A 19 13.96 -3.22 -8.83
N SER A 20 15.10 -2.90 -8.22
CA SER A 20 16.21 -3.84 -7.97
C SER A 20 16.55 -4.67 -9.20
N LEU A 21 16.84 -3.98 -10.29
CA LEU A 21 17.04 -4.61 -11.59
C LEU A 21 18.39 -5.33 -11.69
N PRO A 22 18.43 -6.51 -12.33
CA PRO A 22 19.70 -7.16 -12.65
C PRO A 22 20.46 -6.38 -13.74
N ALA A 23 21.78 -6.52 -13.78
CA ALA A 23 22.60 -5.92 -14.83
C ALA A 23 22.13 -6.36 -16.23
N GLY A 24 22.05 -5.42 -17.18
CA GLY A 24 21.55 -5.69 -18.53
C GLY A 24 20.04 -5.87 -18.65
N ALA A 25 19.26 -5.55 -17.60
CA ALA A 25 17.81 -5.59 -17.65
C ALA A 25 17.23 -4.77 -18.81
N GLU A 26 16.24 -5.34 -19.48
CA GLU A 26 15.41 -4.64 -20.47
C GLU A 26 14.26 -3.94 -19.75
N ILE A 27 14.13 -2.64 -19.98
CA ILE A 27 13.18 -1.75 -19.30
C ILE A 27 12.35 -1.04 -20.37
N ILE A 28 11.03 -1.06 -20.26
CA ILE A 28 10.18 -0.20 -21.10
C ILE A 28 9.74 1.02 -20.30
N ILE A 29 9.83 2.20 -20.93
CA ILE A 29 9.45 3.48 -20.34
C ILE A 29 8.37 4.09 -21.24
N PHE A 30 7.18 4.30 -20.70
CA PHE A 30 6.07 4.95 -21.40
C PHE A 30 6.01 6.43 -21.08
N GLY A 31 6.08 7.30 -22.07
CA GLY A 31 5.99 8.75 -21.92
C GLY A 31 5.03 9.41 -22.90
N ASP A 32 4.75 10.69 -22.67
CA ASP A 32 3.97 11.54 -23.56
C ASP A 32 4.48 12.99 -23.55
N GLU A 33 3.75 13.89 -24.21
CA GLU A 33 4.13 15.31 -24.34
C GLU A 33 4.34 16.02 -22.99
N THR A 34 3.75 15.52 -21.90
CA THR A 34 3.86 16.11 -20.57
C THR A 34 5.01 15.56 -19.74
N THR A 35 5.59 14.41 -20.14
CA THR A 35 6.63 13.71 -19.37
C THR A 35 7.88 13.38 -20.18
N LEU A 36 8.00 13.94 -21.39
CA LEU A 36 9.13 13.68 -22.28
C LEU A 36 10.49 13.99 -21.63
N GLU A 37 10.63 15.15 -20.98
CA GLU A 37 11.88 15.53 -20.28
C GLU A 37 12.29 14.46 -19.26
N THR A 38 11.37 14.06 -18.38
CA THR A 38 11.61 13.09 -17.33
C THR A 38 11.85 11.68 -17.86
N THR A 39 11.15 11.27 -18.92
CA THR A 39 11.30 9.93 -19.49
C THR A 39 12.58 9.79 -20.32
N THR A 40 13.03 10.86 -20.98
CA THR A 40 14.37 10.91 -21.57
C THR A 40 15.45 10.79 -20.51
N LEU A 41 15.35 11.53 -19.39
CA LEU A 41 16.31 11.41 -18.28
C LEU A 41 16.33 10.00 -17.67
N LEU A 42 15.16 9.38 -17.47
CA LEU A 42 15.07 8.00 -17.00
C LEU A 42 15.81 7.04 -17.94
N ALA A 43 15.63 7.19 -19.26
CA ALA A 43 16.32 6.37 -20.25
C ALA A 43 17.84 6.61 -20.26
N GLU A 44 18.29 7.87 -20.19
CA GLU A 44 19.73 8.21 -20.16
C GLU A 44 20.44 7.61 -18.94
N VAL A 45 19.83 7.72 -17.75
CA VAL A 45 20.37 7.14 -16.53
C VAL A 45 20.30 5.61 -16.56
N ALA A 46 19.25 5.02 -17.14
CA ALA A 46 19.18 3.57 -17.32
C ALA A 46 20.35 3.06 -18.18
N VAL A 47 20.69 3.74 -19.28
CA VAL A 47 21.85 3.41 -20.12
C VAL A 47 23.16 3.55 -19.34
N SER A 48 23.33 4.62 -18.56
CA SER A 48 24.56 4.83 -17.78
C SER A 48 24.77 3.76 -16.69
N MET A 49 23.68 3.16 -16.21
CA MET A 49 23.69 2.02 -15.28
C MET A 49 23.86 0.67 -15.97
N GLY A 50 23.93 0.62 -17.30
CA GLY A 50 24.10 -0.61 -18.08
C GLY A 50 22.81 -1.40 -18.31
N PHE A 51 21.66 -0.74 -18.24
CA PHE A 51 20.37 -1.30 -18.64
C PHE A 51 20.05 -0.96 -20.10
N HIS A 52 19.06 -1.65 -20.68
CA HIS A 52 18.62 -1.44 -22.05
C HIS A 52 17.19 -0.87 -22.07
N PRO A 53 17.03 0.46 -22.03
CA PRO A 53 15.70 1.08 -22.03
C PRO A 53 15.09 1.14 -23.43
N ILE A 54 13.80 0.86 -23.52
CA ILE A 54 12.93 1.09 -24.68
C ILE A 54 11.98 2.23 -24.30
N LEU A 55 12.24 3.42 -24.84
CA LEU A 55 11.35 4.57 -24.66
C LEU A 55 10.21 4.51 -25.67
N THR A 56 8.98 4.40 -25.19
CA THR A 56 7.76 4.32 -26.00
C THR A 56 6.88 5.54 -25.72
N TYR A 57 6.38 6.16 -26.79
CA TYR A 57 5.65 7.42 -26.70
C TYR A 57 4.19 7.26 -27.15
N PHE A 58 3.24 7.74 -26.33
CA PHE A 58 1.80 7.77 -26.64
C PHE A 58 1.23 9.16 -26.34
N THR A 59 0.75 9.88 -27.35
CA THR A 59 0.14 11.20 -27.11
C THR A 59 -1.08 11.09 -26.19
N ILE A 60 -1.43 12.15 -25.46
CA ILE A 60 -2.66 12.17 -24.65
C ILE A 60 -3.88 11.82 -25.51
N GLN A 61 -3.95 12.32 -26.75
CA GLN A 61 -5.05 11.99 -27.65
C GLN A 61 -5.11 10.49 -27.99
N MET A 62 -3.96 9.84 -28.22
CA MET A 62 -3.90 8.39 -28.43
C MET A 62 -4.35 7.64 -27.19
N GLN A 63 -3.90 8.04 -25.99
CA GLN A 63 -4.30 7.42 -24.74
C GLN A 63 -5.82 7.47 -24.55
N LYS A 64 -6.44 8.64 -24.78
CA LYS A 64 -7.90 8.81 -24.71
C LYS A 64 -8.65 7.98 -25.75
N THR A 65 -8.09 7.87 -26.97
CA THR A 65 -8.71 7.14 -28.07
C THR A 65 -8.62 5.63 -27.88
N LEU A 66 -7.46 5.15 -27.39
CA LEU A 66 -7.23 3.74 -27.13
C LEU A 66 -7.98 3.31 -25.86
N GLY A 67 -7.96 4.09 -24.76
CA GLY A 67 -8.77 3.81 -23.58
C GLY A 67 -8.75 2.33 -23.18
N ASP A 68 -9.95 1.73 -23.13
CA ASP A 68 -10.18 0.32 -22.80
C ASP A 68 -9.91 -0.67 -23.97
N ASN A 69 -9.50 -0.20 -25.14
CA ASN A 69 -9.23 -1.05 -26.30
C ASN A 69 -8.01 -1.94 -26.07
N HIS A 70 -7.96 -3.06 -26.80
CA HIS A 70 -6.79 -3.95 -26.79
C HIS A 70 -5.53 -3.19 -27.20
N LEU A 71 -4.44 -3.47 -26.49
CA LEU A 71 -3.13 -2.95 -26.82
C LEU A 71 -2.70 -3.48 -28.19
N PRO A 72 -1.95 -2.70 -28.99
CA PRO A 72 -1.41 -3.21 -30.24
C PRO A 72 -0.53 -4.45 -30.00
N HIS A 73 -0.66 -5.51 -30.81
CA HIS A 73 0.14 -6.73 -30.66
C HIS A 73 1.65 -6.50 -30.62
N THR A 74 2.15 -5.50 -31.36
CA THR A 74 3.55 -5.10 -31.31
C THR A 74 3.99 -4.70 -29.90
N LEU A 75 3.10 -4.03 -29.15
CA LEU A 75 3.38 -3.62 -27.78
C LEU A 75 3.37 -4.80 -26.81
N GLU A 76 2.43 -5.73 -26.98
CA GLU A 76 2.38 -6.96 -26.17
C GLU A 76 3.68 -7.76 -26.28
N ASN A 77 4.25 -7.87 -27.49
CA ASN A 77 5.53 -8.53 -27.71
C ASN A 77 6.68 -7.81 -26.98
N ILE A 78 6.71 -6.47 -27.03
CA ILE A 78 7.76 -5.71 -26.33
C ILE A 78 7.62 -5.90 -24.81
N LEU A 79 6.40 -5.84 -24.28
CA LEU A 79 6.15 -6.07 -22.86
C LEU A 79 6.63 -7.46 -22.41
N ASN A 80 6.46 -8.48 -23.26
CA ASN A 80 6.89 -9.85 -22.96
C ASN A 80 8.41 -10.00 -22.82
N ASP A 81 9.19 -9.19 -23.54
CA ASP A 81 10.65 -9.26 -23.50
C ASP A 81 11.24 -8.39 -22.36
N THR A 82 10.44 -7.51 -21.78
CA THR A 82 10.89 -6.58 -20.73
C THR A 82 10.75 -7.15 -19.32
N THR A 83 11.73 -6.82 -18.46
CA THR A 83 11.72 -7.22 -17.04
C THR A 83 11.02 -6.20 -16.13
N SER A 84 10.88 -4.96 -16.59
CA SER A 84 10.27 -3.87 -15.84
C SER A 84 9.63 -2.83 -16.74
N THR A 85 8.55 -2.25 -16.24
CA THR A 85 7.70 -1.30 -16.95
C THR A 85 7.54 -0.03 -16.12
N LEU A 86 7.93 1.12 -16.67
CA LEU A 86 7.69 2.44 -16.09
C LEU A 86 6.56 3.11 -16.87
N ILE A 87 5.43 3.35 -16.22
CA ILE A 87 4.26 4.02 -16.80
C ILE A 87 4.28 5.48 -16.36
N CYS A 88 4.93 6.33 -17.14
CA CYS A 88 5.11 7.76 -16.88
C CYS A 88 4.16 8.64 -17.71
N LEU A 89 3.02 8.09 -18.13
CA LEU A 89 2.03 8.79 -18.94
C LEU A 89 1.27 9.84 -18.12
N ASN A 90 0.59 10.76 -18.78
CA ASN A 90 -0.16 11.86 -18.20
C ASN A 90 -1.13 11.36 -17.12
N GLY A 91 -1.24 12.08 -16.01
CA GLY A 91 -2.07 11.67 -14.87
C GLY A 91 -3.54 12.05 -14.94
N SER A 92 -4.02 12.62 -16.05
CA SER A 92 -5.44 13.01 -16.16
C SER A 92 -6.39 11.80 -16.06
N PRO A 93 -7.60 11.99 -15.51
CA PRO A 93 -8.60 10.93 -15.41
C PRO A 93 -8.96 10.30 -16.76
N ASP A 94 -9.06 11.09 -17.83
CA ASP A 94 -9.38 10.60 -19.18
C ASP A 94 -8.36 9.60 -19.76
N CYS A 95 -7.14 9.56 -19.21
CA CYS A 95 -6.10 8.62 -19.62
C CYS A 95 -6.00 7.39 -18.70
N LEU A 96 -6.80 7.31 -17.63
CA LEU A 96 -6.71 6.26 -16.61
C LEU A 96 -6.88 4.86 -17.20
N SER A 97 -7.97 4.63 -17.95
CA SER A 97 -8.25 3.37 -18.65
C SER A 97 -7.05 2.82 -19.43
N PHE A 98 -6.37 3.69 -20.19
CA PHE A 98 -5.22 3.27 -20.98
C PHE A 98 -4.02 2.90 -20.10
N ARG A 99 -3.75 3.67 -19.03
CA ARG A 99 -2.67 3.35 -18.07
C ARG A 99 -2.95 2.04 -17.34
N ASP A 100 -4.20 1.80 -16.94
CA ASP A 100 -4.59 0.57 -16.28
C ASP A 100 -4.49 -0.65 -17.19
N ASN A 101 -4.87 -0.53 -18.46
CA ASN A 101 -4.66 -1.58 -19.44
C ASN A 101 -3.18 -1.92 -19.65
N LEU A 102 -2.32 -0.91 -19.76
CA LEU A 102 -0.86 -1.12 -19.85
C LEU A 102 -0.30 -1.80 -18.60
N ARG A 103 -0.72 -1.33 -17.43
CA ARG A 103 -0.33 -1.88 -16.14
C ARG A 103 -0.74 -3.34 -16.03
N GLN A 104 -1.99 -3.67 -16.35
CA GLN A 104 -2.50 -5.04 -16.27
C GLN A 104 -1.80 -5.97 -17.27
N ALA A 105 -1.55 -5.51 -18.50
CA ALA A 105 -0.81 -6.27 -19.50
C ALA A 105 0.62 -6.60 -19.02
N ALA A 106 1.34 -5.61 -18.48
CA ALA A 106 2.68 -5.81 -17.94
C ALA A 106 2.68 -6.72 -16.69
N LEU A 107 1.70 -6.56 -15.80
CA LEU A 107 1.55 -7.39 -14.61
C LEU A 107 1.29 -8.86 -14.95
N ASN A 108 0.43 -9.13 -15.93
CA ASN A 108 0.11 -10.49 -16.38
C ASN A 108 1.33 -11.24 -16.94
N LEU A 109 2.36 -10.51 -17.35
CA LEU A 109 3.64 -11.04 -17.82
C LEU A 109 4.67 -11.20 -16.70
N GLY A 110 4.31 -10.88 -15.45
CA GLY A 110 5.20 -10.99 -14.29
C GLY A 110 6.20 -9.84 -14.15
N ALA A 111 6.03 -8.76 -14.92
CA ALA A 111 6.92 -7.60 -14.84
C ALA A 111 6.79 -6.86 -13.51
N LYS A 112 7.85 -6.14 -13.12
CA LYS A 112 7.76 -5.10 -12.08
C LYS A 112 7.23 -3.82 -12.70
N VAL A 113 6.14 -3.26 -12.19
CA VAL A 113 5.50 -2.09 -12.80
C VAL A 113 5.54 -0.87 -11.88
N ALA A 114 6.34 0.13 -12.23
CA ALA A 114 6.34 1.43 -11.58
C ALA A 114 5.32 2.36 -12.27
N HIS A 115 4.25 2.69 -11.56
CA HIS A 115 3.20 3.58 -12.05
C HIS A 115 3.44 5.02 -11.55
N MET A 116 3.72 5.94 -12.48
CA MET A 116 4.19 7.30 -12.20
C MET A 116 3.41 8.35 -13.01
N PRO A 117 2.07 8.42 -12.85
CA PRO A 117 1.25 9.27 -13.70
C PRO A 117 1.61 10.76 -13.58
N GLY A 118 1.90 11.40 -14.71
CA GLY A 118 2.26 12.82 -14.77
C GLY A 118 3.56 13.18 -14.05
N ILE A 119 4.54 12.26 -14.07
CA ILE A 119 5.81 12.44 -13.40
C ILE A 119 6.52 13.75 -13.78
N SER A 120 7.13 14.39 -12.78
CA SER A 120 7.96 15.58 -12.92
C SER A 120 9.35 15.35 -12.30
N LEU A 121 10.29 16.27 -12.52
CA LEU A 121 11.58 16.25 -11.80
C LEU A 121 11.39 16.26 -10.28
N ASN A 122 10.40 17.00 -9.78
CA ASN A 122 10.07 17.02 -8.36
C ASN A 122 9.57 15.65 -7.89
N THR A 123 8.73 14.98 -8.67
CA THR A 123 8.24 13.62 -8.38
C THR A 123 9.39 12.62 -8.23
N LEU A 124 10.41 12.71 -9.10
CA LEU A 124 11.63 11.90 -8.99
C LEU A 124 12.37 12.17 -7.67
N LEU A 125 12.58 13.44 -7.31
CA LEU A 125 13.25 13.82 -6.07
C LEU A 125 12.49 13.36 -4.81
N LEU A 126 11.16 13.26 -4.87
CA LEU A 126 10.32 12.73 -3.79
C LEU A 126 10.41 11.20 -3.64
N ALA A 127 10.88 10.50 -4.68
CA ALA A 127 11.03 9.04 -4.71
C ALA A 127 12.41 8.56 -4.24
N ASP A 128 13.43 9.41 -4.26
CA ASP A 128 14.63 9.21 -3.47
C ASP A 128 14.21 9.26 -2.00
N VAL A 129 14.33 8.18 -1.22
CA VAL A 129 14.07 8.16 0.24
C VAL A 129 14.95 7.07 0.84
N ASP A 130 15.01 6.97 2.16
CA ASP A 130 15.53 5.76 2.80
C ASP A 130 14.46 4.67 2.76
N TYR A 131 14.62 3.73 1.83
CA TYR A 131 13.64 2.66 1.58
C TYR A 131 13.56 1.69 2.75
N GLN A 132 14.67 1.47 3.47
CA GLN A 132 14.66 0.60 4.64
C GLN A 132 13.80 1.21 5.75
N THR A 133 13.96 2.51 5.99
CA THR A 133 13.12 3.23 6.95
C THR A 133 11.65 3.24 6.50
N LEU A 134 11.39 3.54 5.22
CA LEU A 134 10.03 3.57 4.66
C LEU A 134 9.32 2.21 4.78
N THR A 135 9.98 1.12 4.37
CA THR A 135 9.49 -0.25 4.52
C THR A 135 9.21 -0.59 5.97
N THR A 136 10.09 -0.22 6.90
CA THR A 136 9.87 -0.49 8.33
C THR A 136 8.61 0.21 8.86
N GLU A 137 8.40 1.48 8.51
CA GLU A 137 7.19 2.21 8.90
C GLU A 137 5.92 1.62 8.28
N CYS A 138 5.95 1.29 6.99
CA CYS A 138 4.83 0.64 6.30
C CYS A 138 4.49 -0.74 6.91
N GLU A 139 5.50 -1.57 7.18
CA GLU A 139 5.32 -2.87 7.81
C GLU A 139 4.69 -2.75 9.20
N MET A 140 5.10 -1.75 9.99
CA MET A 140 4.58 -1.52 11.33
C MET A 140 3.11 -1.07 11.29
N LEU A 141 2.76 -0.17 10.37
CA LEU A 141 1.36 0.22 10.12
C LEU A 141 0.53 -0.97 9.66
N ALA A 142 1.06 -1.78 8.74
CA ALA A 142 0.37 -2.96 8.22
C ALA A 142 0.13 -4.00 9.32
N LEU A 143 1.10 -4.24 10.20
CA LEU A 143 0.90 -5.11 11.35
C LEU A 143 -0.18 -4.56 12.30
N ALA A 144 -0.19 -3.26 12.56
CA ALA A 144 -1.21 -2.64 13.39
C ALA A 144 -2.62 -2.81 12.82
N LEU A 145 -2.79 -2.59 11.51
CA LEU A 145 -4.07 -2.74 10.80
C LEU A 145 -4.50 -4.21 10.70
N ALA A 146 -3.59 -5.13 10.38
CA ALA A 146 -3.91 -6.55 10.23
C ALA A 146 -4.30 -7.22 11.56
N LYS A 147 -3.82 -6.70 12.69
CA LYS A 147 -4.04 -7.29 14.03
C LYS A 147 -5.12 -6.57 14.83
N GLY A 148 -5.30 -5.28 14.56
CA GLY A 148 -6.22 -4.40 15.27
C GLY A 148 -7.67 -4.78 15.10
N ARG A 149 -8.50 -4.41 16.08
CA ARG A 149 -9.96 -4.61 16.04
C ARG A 149 -10.74 -3.33 15.78
N LYS A 150 -10.16 -2.18 16.03
CA LYS A 150 -10.82 -0.88 15.82
C LYS A 150 -9.81 0.23 15.61
N ILE A 151 -10.02 1.05 14.58
CA ILE A 151 -9.37 2.34 14.40
C ILE A 151 -10.27 3.43 14.99
N GLU A 152 -9.66 4.36 15.72
CA GLU A 152 -10.24 5.65 16.06
C GLU A 152 -9.38 6.76 15.44
N ILE A 153 -9.95 7.54 14.53
CA ILE A 153 -9.31 8.71 13.92
C ILE A 153 -9.94 9.95 14.54
N ILE A 154 -9.13 10.74 15.22
CA ILE A 154 -9.54 12.00 15.83
C ILE A 154 -8.94 13.14 15.00
N SER A 155 -9.79 14.03 14.53
CA SER A 155 -9.42 15.19 13.73
C SER A 155 -10.03 16.44 14.34
N THR A 156 -9.42 17.60 14.10
CA THR A 156 -9.82 18.86 14.73
C THR A 156 -10.10 19.89 13.66
N ASP A 157 -11.23 20.58 13.75
CA ASP A 157 -11.56 21.69 12.87
C ASP A 157 -10.79 22.96 13.24
N ARG A 158 -10.82 23.99 12.39
CA ARG A 158 -10.10 25.25 12.65
C ARG A 158 -10.55 25.97 13.93
N SER A 159 -11.76 25.66 14.43
CA SER A 159 -12.31 26.24 15.66
C SER A 159 -11.86 25.48 16.91
N GLY A 160 -11.12 24.38 16.74
CA GLY A 160 -10.65 23.53 17.84
C GLY A 160 -11.64 22.45 18.26
N ASN A 161 -12.73 22.21 17.51
CA ASN A 161 -13.66 21.13 17.84
C ASN A 161 -13.11 19.80 17.35
N GLU A 162 -13.14 18.80 18.22
CA GLU A 162 -12.68 17.45 17.90
C GLU A 162 -13.81 16.58 17.33
N TYR A 163 -13.49 15.81 16.31
CA TYR A 163 -14.36 14.85 15.65
C TYR A 163 -13.69 13.48 15.64
N SER A 164 -14.47 12.42 15.90
CA SER A 164 -13.98 11.04 15.95
C SER A 164 -14.70 10.19 14.91
N LEU A 165 -13.92 9.56 14.04
CA LEU A 165 -14.35 8.52 13.11
C LEU A 165 -13.92 7.16 13.66
N ASN A 166 -14.88 6.27 13.87
CA ASN A 166 -14.66 4.94 14.44
C ASN A 166 -14.85 3.88 13.37
N VAL A 167 -13.85 3.04 13.17
CA VAL A 167 -13.82 2.06 12.09
C VAL A 167 -13.47 0.68 12.65
N PRO A 168 -14.42 -0.26 12.68
CA PRO A 168 -14.14 -1.64 13.04
C PRO A 168 -13.15 -2.28 12.05
N LEU A 169 -12.24 -3.08 12.59
CA LEU A 169 -11.31 -3.93 11.85
C LEU A 169 -11.61 -5.40 12.15
N CYS A 170 -11.33 -6.26 11.17
CA CYS A 170 -11.43 -7.70 11.32
C CYS A 170 -10.02 -8.31 11.21
N PRO A 171 -9.36 -8.61 12.35
CA PRO A 171 -7.99 -9.09 12.36
C PRO A 171 -7.79 -10.29 11.41
N TRP A 172 -6.80 -10.18 10.53
CA TRP A 172 -6.43 -11.18 9.53
C TRP A 172 -7.51 -11.57 8.51
N VAL A 173 -8.64 -10.85 8.47
CA VAL A 173 -9.71 -11.07 7.47
C VAL A 173 -9.56 -10.08 6.32
N ARG A 174 -9.56 -8.79 6.63
CA ARG A 174 -9.20 -7.75 5.66
C ARG A 174 -7.75 -7.37 5.92
N LEU A 175 -6.92 -7.51 4.90
CA LEU A 175 -5.49 -7.31 5.01
C LEU A 175 -5.12 -5.93 4.44
N PRO A 176 -4.21 -5.19 5.09
CA PRO A 176 -3.75 -3.89 4.61
C PRO A 176 -2.81 -4.05 3.41
N ILE A 177 -2.60 -2.94 2.73
CA ILE A 177 -1.72 -2.81 1.57
C ILE A 177 -0.58 -1.85 1.90
N ILE A 178 0.63 -2.21 1.50
CA ILE A 178 1.82 -1.37 1.65
C ILE A 178 2.24 -0.80 0.29
N SER A 179 2.61 0.47 0.28
CA SER A 179 3.35 1.11 -0.80
C SER A 179 4.65 1.63 -0.21
N ASP A 180 5.65 0.76 -0.13
CA ASP A 180 6.91 0.96 0.58
C ASP A 180 8.11 1.21 -0.34
N ALA A 181 7.81 1.55 -1.61
CA ALA A 181 8.78 1.73 -2.68
C ALA A 181 9.51 0.47 -3.13
N VAL A 182 9.20 -0.75 -2.64
CA VAL A 182 9.84 -1.98 -3.14
C VAL A 182 8.88 -2.77 -4.01
N ILE A 183 9.07 -2.75 -5.32
CA ILE A 183 8.21 -3.44 -6.28
C ILE A 183 8.73 -4.87 -6.51
N GLN A 184 7.92 -5.87 -6.17
CA GLN A 184 8.22 -7.29 -6.36
C GLN A 184 7.93 -7.73 -7.81
N PRO A 185 8.57 -8.80 -8.32
CA PRO A 185 8.18 -9.42 -9.59
C PRO A 185 6.68 -9.76 -9.60
N GLY A 186 6.00 -9.50 -10.72
CA GLY A 186 4.56 -9.70 -10.86
C GLY A 186 3.70 -8.76 -10.01
N SER A 187 4.26 -7.60 -9.60
CA SER A 187 3.53 -6.61 -8.83
C SER A 187 3.79 -5.18 -9.32
N TRP A 188 2.98 -4.25 -8.83
CA TRP A 188 3.11 -2.83 -9.15
C TRP A 188 3.05 -1.94 -7.92
N GLY A 189 3.55 -0.72 -8.08
CA GLY A 189 3.50 0.31 -7.05
C GLY A 189 3.55 1.71 -7.65
N ASN A 190 3.05 2.69 -6.88
CA ASN A 190 3.19 4.10 -7.20
C ASN A 190 4.60 4.58 -6.86
N VAL A 191 5.19 5.42 -7.71
CA VAL A 191 6.46 6.08 -7.40
C VAL A 191 6.29 7.61 -7.58
N PRO A 192 6.51 8.43 -6.53
CA PRO A 192 6.98 8.06 -5.19
C PRO A 192 5.95 7.23 -4.41
N SER A 193 6.46 6.38 -3.53
CA SER A 193 5.66 5.60 -2.58
C SER A 193 5.70 6.25 -1.20
N GLY A 194 5.13 5.57 -0.21
CA GLY A 194 5.21 5.94 1.19
C GLY A 194 3.83 6.05 1.82
N GLU A 195 3.10 4.95 1.77
CA GLU A 195 1.83 4.82 2.48
C GLU A 195 1.56 3.37 2.87
N THR A 196 0.66 3.21 3.84
CA THR A 196 0.00 1.94 4.13
C THR A 196 -1.47 2.20 4.33
N TYR A 197 -2.32 1.35 3.80
CA TYR A 197 -3.76 1.59 3.78
C TYR A 197 -4.55 0.29 3.86
N ILE A 198 -5.85 0.40 4.13
CA ILE A 198 -6.76 -0.74 4.23
C ILE A 198 -8.16 -0.35 3.75
N ALA A 199 -8.83 -1.27 3.05
CA ALA A 199 -10.27 -1.15 2.81
C ALA A 199 -11.03 -1.36 4.14
N PRO A 200 -11.84 -0.40 4.61
CA PRO A 200 -12.67 -0.60 5.79
C PRO A 200 -13.68 -1.72 5.59
N ILE A 201 -14.10 -2.35 6.69
CA ILE A 201 -15.24 -3.27 6.62
C ILE A 201 -16.48 -2.47 6.23
N GLU A 202 -17.11 -2.92 5.14
CA GLU A 202 -18.30 -2.34 4.57
C GLU A 202 -19.41 -2.26 5.62
N ASN A 203 -20.21 -1.20 5.56
CA ASN A 203 -21.35 -0.99 6.44
C ASN A 203 -21.03 -0.87 7.95
N ALA A 204 -19.75 -0.72 8.34
CA ALA A 204 -19.35 -0.76 9.75
C ALA A 204 -18.90 0.59 10.33
N ALA A 205 -18.23 1.45 9.55
CA ALA A 205 -17.69 2.71 10.06
C ALA A 205 -18.80 3.68 10.52
N THR A 206 -18.55 4.44 11.58
CA THR A 206 -19.48 5.48 12.08
C THR A 206 -18.70 6.61 12.74
N GLY A 207 -19.10 7.85 12.49
CA GLY A 207 -18.52 9.02 13.14
C GLY A 207 -18.26 10.15 12.17
N THR A 208 -17.30 11.01 12.48
CA THR A 208 -17.05 12.24 11.74
C THR A 208 -15.56 12.52 11.64
N ILE A 209 -15.12 13.00 10.49
CA ILE A 209 -13.73 13.37 10.21
C ILE A 209 -13.68 14.74 9.52
N VAL A 210 -12.64 15.50 9.82
CA VAL A 210 -12.29 16.76 9.15
C VAL A 210 -11.28 16.49 8.05
N ILE A 211 -11.58 16.95 6.84
CA ILE A 211 -10.68 17.00 5.69
C ILE A 211 -10.22 18.44 5.52
N ASN A 212 -8.94 18.68 5.74
CA ASN A 212 -8.31 20.00 5.78
C ASN A 212 -7.01 20.07 4.96
N GLY A 213 -6.67 19.00 4.23
CA GLY A 213 -5.47 18.92 3.42
C GLY A 213 -5.73 19.17 1.95
N SER A 214 -6.29 18.17 1.27
CA SER A 214 -6.56 18.22 -0.16
C SER A 214 -7.63 17.23 -0.60
N LEU A 215 -8.14 17.48 -1.80
CA LEU A 215 -8.97 16.60 -2.62
C LEU A 215 -8.26 16.44 -3.98
N PRO A 216 -8.69 15.50 -4.85
CA PRO A 216 -8.11 15.38 -6.18
C PRO A 216 -8.31 16.68 -6.98
N GLY A 217 -7.18 17.30 -7.35
CA GLY A 217 -7.14 18.58 -8.06
C GLY A 217 -7.42 19.82 -7.21
N TYR A 218 -7.50 19.72 -5.88
CA TYR A 218 -7.87 20.84 -5.02
C TYR A 218 -7.09 20.88 -3.70
N LEU A 219 -6.50 22.03 -3.39
CA LEU A 219 -5.89 22.29 -2.09
C LEU A 219 -6.89 22.97 -1.17
N ILE A 220 -7.13 22.38 0.00
CA ILE A 220 -8.05 22.93 0.98
C ILE A 220 -7.33 24.03 1.76
N GLY A 221 -7.89 25.23 1.72
CA GLY A 221 -7.43 26.35 2.53
C GLY A 221 -7.88 26.23 4.00
N GLN A 222 -7.25 27.01 4.88
CA GLN A 222 -7.56 27.01 6.32
C GLN A 222 -9.05 27.29 6.64
N ASP A 223 -9.74 28.06 5.79
CA ASP A 223 -11.13 28.45 5.98
C ASP A 223 -12.13 27.60 5.16
N ASP A 224 -11.66 26.52 4.54
CA ASP A 224 -12.38 25.74 3.53
C ASP A 224 -12.44 24.24 3.86
N GLU A 225 -12.15 23.87 5.11
CA GLU A 225 -12.22 22.49 5.58
C GLU A 225 -13.62 21.86 5.40
N ILE A 226 -13.63 20.56 5.13
CA ILE A 226 -14.86 19.77 4.99
C ILE A 226 -14.98 18.81 6.16
N ILE A 227 -16.12 18.81 6.82
CA ILE A 227 -16.46 17.85 7.87
C ILE A 227 -17.39 16.81 7.27
N LEU A 228 -16.97 15.55 7.26
CA LEU A 228 -17.68 14.42 6.67
C LEU A 228 -18.19 13.50 7.76
N ARG A 229 -19.48 13.14 7.71
CA ARG A 229 -20.12 12.23 8.67
C ARG A 229 -20.52 10.92 7.98
N PHE A 230 -20.12 9.82 8.60
CA PHE A 230 -20.39 8.47 8.15
C PHE A 230 -21.33 7.75 9.11
N GLU A 231 -22.30 7.03 8.55
CA GLU A 231 -23.16 6.08 9.25
C GLU A 231 -23.17 4.77 8.48
N LYS A 232 -22.94 3.64 9.18
CA LYS A 232 -22.87 2.31 8.56
C LYS A 232 -22.02 2.34 7.28
N GLY A 233 -20.77 2.80 7.40
CA GLY A 233 -19.82 2.84 6.30
C GLY A 233 -20.14 3.82 5.17
N ASN A 234 -21.23 4.59 5.23
CA ASN A 234 -21.66 5.46 4.13
C ASN A 234 -21.61 6.93 4.54
N LEU A 235 -21.13 7.79 3.63
CA LEU A 235 -21.18 9.24 3.75
C LEU A 235 -22.65 9.70 3.73
N VAL A 236 -23.12 10.24 4.86
CA VAL A 236 -24.53 10.67 5.01
C VAL A 236 -24.68 12.19 5.12
N GLU A 237 -23.61 12.90 5.47
CA GLU A 237 -23.62 14.36 5.61
C GLU A 237 -22.22 14.92 5.38
N TRP A 238 -22.15 16.11 4.76
CA TRP A 238 -20.95 16.93 4.71
C TRP A 238 -21.32 18.37 5.06
N ARG A 239 -20.39 19.08 5.71
CA ARG A 239 -20.56 20.50 6.04
C ARG A 239 -19.22 21.24 5.97
N PRO A 240 -19.25 22.54 5.66
CA PRO A 240 -20.43 23.33 5.24
C PRO A 240 -20.89 22.99 3.81
N THR A 241 -22.20 23.00 3.53
CA THR A 241 -22.74 22.49 2.24
C THR A 241 -22.39 23.32 1.00
N GLY A 242 -21.85 24.52 1.17
CA GLY A 242 -21.59 25.47 0.09
C GLY A 242 -20.16 26.01 0.07
N SER A 243 -19.22 25.40 0.79
CA SER A 243 -17.82 25.82 0.69
C SER A 243 -17.23 25.50 -0.68
N PRO A 244 -16.23 26.26 -1.14
CA PRO A 244 -15.48 25.96 -2.37
C PRO A 244 -15.00 24.50 -2.46
N ALA A 245 -14.44 23.93 -1.39
CA ALA A 245 -14.00 22.54 -1.40
C ALA A 245 -15.16 21.54 -1.59
N VAL A 246 -16.32 21.77 -0.95
CA VAL A 246 -17.51 20.91 -1.16
C VAL A 246 -18.05 21.04 -2.58
N GLN A 247 -18.07 22.25 -3.15
CA GLN A 247 -18.49 22.46 -4.53
C GLN A 247 -17.56 21.73 -5.50
N HIS A 248 -16.25 21.79 -5.27
CA HIS A 248 -15.26 21.05 -6.05
C HIS A 248 -15.50 19.53 -5.98
N LEU A 249 -15.66 18.98 -4.77
CA LEU A 249 -15.96 17.55 -4.57
C LEU A 249 -17.25 17.14 -5.28
N GLN A 250 -18.28 17.98 -5.21
CA GLN A 250 -19.55 17.72 -5.88
C GLN A 250 -19.40 17.65 -7.39
N GLN A 251 -18.80 18.68 -7.99
CA GLN A 251 -18.68 18.81 -9.45
C GLN A 251 -17.75 17.77 -10.06
N THR A 252 -16.63 17.48 -9.39
CA THR A 252 -15.59 16.62 -9.96
C THR A 252 -15.80 15.13 -9.69
N GLN A 253 -16.49 14.76 -8.62
CA GLN A 253 -16.63 13.35 -8.20
C GLN A 253 -18.09 12.93 -8.11
N ILE A 254 -18.88 13.61 -7.27
CA ILE A 254 -20.24 13.15 -6.93
C ILE A 254 -21.19 13.26 -8.14
N GLU A 255 -21.14 14.35 -8.89
CA GLU A 255 -21.96 14.55 -10.09
C GLU A 255 -21.58 13.55 -11.18
N PHE A 256 -20.28 13.28 -11.36
CA PHE A 256 -19.81 12.24 -12.27
C PHE A 256 -20.37 10.87 -11.86
N ALA A 257 -20.18 10.44 -10.62
CA ALA A 257 -20.69 9.16 -10.12
C ALA A 257 -22.22 9.02 -10.33
N LYS A 258 -22.98 10.07 -9.97
CA LYS A 258 -24.43 10.10 -10.19
C LYS A 258 -24.81 10.04 -11.66
N SER A 259 -24.06 10.70 -12.54
CA SER A 259 -24.31 10.66 -14.00
C SER A 259 -24.11 9.27 -14.58
N GLN A 260 -23.24 8.46 -13.97
CA GLN A 260 -23.01 7.05 -14.29
C GLN A 260 -23.99 6.10 -13.59
N GLY A 261 -24.97 6.62 -12.83
CA GLY A 261 -25.95 5.79 -12.10
C GLY A 261 -25.38 5.09 -10.86
N ASP A 262 -24.19 5.47 -10.41
CA ASP A 262 -23.52 4.87 -9.26
C ASP A 262 -24.32 5.10 -7.96
N GLN A 263 -24.66 4.01 -7.27
CA GLN A 263 -25.33 4.06 -5.95
C GLN A 263 -24.37 3.91 -4.78
N ASN A 264 -23.13 3.47 -5.05
CA ASN A 264 -22.14 3.05 -4.07
C ASN A 264 -21.08 4.12 -3.78
N TRP A 265 -21.06 5.23 -4.51
CA TRP A 265 -20.07 6.33 -4.34
C TRP A 265 -19.93 6.88 -2.92
N ARG A 266 -20.90 6.62 -2.02
CA ARG A 266 -20.87 7.05 -0.62
C ARG A 266 -20.08 6.12 0.30
N ASN A 267 -19.71 4.93 -0.16
CA ASN A 267 -18.98 3.93 0.62
C ASN A 267 -17.64 4.50 1.11
N LEU A 268 -17.31 4.33 2.38
CA LEU A 268 -15.97 4.59 2.89
C LEU A 268 -15.04 3.48 2.38
N ALA A 269 -14.26 3.82 1.36
CA ALA A 269 -13.53 2.87 0.53
C ALA A 269 -12.13 2.55 1.06
N GLU A 270 -11.46 3.54 1.62
CA GLU A 270 -10.06 3.44 2.06
C GLU A 270 -9.83 4.22 3.35
N ILE A 271 -8.90 3.72 4.16
CA ILE A 271 -8.18 4.50 5.16
C ILE A 271 -6.69 4.27 4.95
N GLY A 272 -5.95 5.33 4.68
CA GLY A 272 -4.51 5.29 4.44
C GLY A 272 -3.71 6.24 5.30
N PHE A 273 -2.42 5.93 5.42
CA PHE A 273 -1.46 6.60 6.29
C PHE A 273 -0.22 6.95 5.49
N GLY A 274 0.06 8.25 5.35
CA GLY A 274 1.23 8.73 4.63
C GLY A 274 2.50 8.70 5.48
N VAL A 275 3.58 8.19 4.91
CA VAL A 275 4.88 7.98 5.57
C VAL A 275 6.07 8.44 4.73
N ASN A 276 5.88 9.09 3.57
CA ASN A 276 6.99 9.64 2.79
C ASN A 276 7.50 10.96 3.41
N PRO A 277 8.73 11.00 3.96
CA PRO A 277 9.26 12.18 4.63
C PRO A 277 9.66 13.32 3.66
N ARG A 278 9.82 13.02 2.37
CA ARG A 278 10.17 14.02 1.35
C ARG A 278 8.96 14.79 0.84
N VAL A 279 7.74 14.27 0.97
CA VAL A 279 6.52 15.01 0.66
C VAL A 279 6.25 16.02 1.79
N GLN A 280 6.68 17.27 1.59
CA GLN A 280 6.56 18.32 2.62
C GLN A 280 5.29 19.17 2.49
N LYS A 281 4.74 19.26 1.27
CA LYS A 281 3.60 20.12 0.95
C LYS A 281 2.61 19.34 0.09
N LEU A 282 1.33 19.57 0.34
CA LEU A 282 0.28 19.09 -0.52
C LEU A 282 0.24 19.91 -1.81
N THR A 283 -0.24 19.29 -2.88
CA THR A 283 -0.29 19.84 -4.23
C THR A 283 -1.67 19.74 -4.88
N GLY A 284 -2.59 18.98 -4.27
CA GLY A 284 -3.84 18.55 -4.89
C GLY A 284 -3.64 17.36 -5.83
N ASN A 285 -2.44 16.79 -5.92
CA ASN A 285 -2.18 15.57 -6.67
C ASN A 285 -2.26 14.37 -5.73
N PRO A 286 -3.27 13.48 -5.87
CA PRO A 286 -3.43 12.30 -5.01
C PRO A 286 -2.17 11.42 -4.97
N LEU A 287 -1.49 11.26 -6.12
CA LEU A 287 -0.22 10.52 -6.23
C LEU A 287 0.84 10.98 -5.22
N LEU A 288 0.84 12.25 -4.81
CA LEU A 288 1.82 12.78 -3.87
C LEU A 288 1.21 12.96 -2.48
N ASP A 289 0.01 13.51 -2.43
CA ASP A 289 -0.61 14.05 -1.22
C ASP A 289 -0.95 12.95 -0.20
N GLU A 290 -1.42 11.79 -0.66
CA GLU A 290 -1.72 10.61 0.18
C GLU A 290 -0.47 10.08 0.91
N LYS A 291 0.70 10.21 0.27
CA LYS A 291 1.97 9.68 0.81
C LYS A 291 2.62 10.63 1.79
N LYS A 292 2.06 11.82 2.03
CA LYS A 292 2.66 12.82 2.91
C LYS A 292 2.89 12.27 4.32
N TYR A 293 4.13 12.35 4.82
CA TYR A 293 4.42 11.92 6.19
C TYR A 293 3.49 12.57 7.21
N GLY A 294 2.88 11.73 8.04
CA GLY A 294 2.05 12.15 9.16
C GLY A 294 0.60 12.47 8.79
N THR A 295 0.17 12.22 7.58
CA THR A 295 -1.24 12.41 7.19
C THR A 295 -2.03 11.12 7.29
N VAL A 296 -3.34 11.27 7.42
CA VAL A 296 -4.30 10.21 7.11
C VAL A 296 -5.07 10.66 5.89
N HIS A 297 -5.37 9.75 5.00
CA HIS A 297 -6.40 9.97 3.98
C HIS A 297 -7.51 8.96 4.14
N ILE A 298 -8.70 9.37 3.72
CA ILE A 298 -9.82 8.46 3.52
C ILE A 298 -10.31 8.57 2.08
N ALA A 299 -10.83 7.49 1.54
CA ALA A 299 -11.48 7.52 0.23
C ALA A 299 -12.97 7.25 0.34
N ILE A 300 -13.74 7.82 -0.58
CA ILE A 300 -15.11 7.36 -0.87
C ILE A 300 -15.18 6.69 -2.25
N GLY A 301 -16.04 5.66 -2.36
CA GLY A 301 -16.31 4.95 -3.61
C GLY A 301 -15.80 3.51 -3.65
N ASP A 302 -14.99 3.19 -4.66
CA ASP A 302 -14.58 1.83 -5.03
C ASP A 302 -13.51 1.30 -4.09
N ASN A 303 -13.65 0.04 -3.66
CA ASN A 303 -12.64 -0.63 -2.86
C ASN A 303 -12.28 -2.05 -3.30
N ILE A 304 -12.66 -2.47 -4.51
CA ILE A 304 -12.44 -3.84 -5.00
C ILE A 304 -10.95 -4.17 -5.08
N ASP A 305 -10.14 -3.27 -5.64
CA ASP A 305 -8.70 -3.48 -5.83
C ASP A 305 -7.89 -3.48 -4.52
N MET A 306 -8.55 -3.10 -3.43
CA MET A 306 -7.99 -3.08 -2.08
C MET A 306 -8.48 -4.26 -1.22
N GLY A 307 -9.16 -5.19 -1.88
CA GLY A 307 -9.75 -6.37 -1.28
C GLY A 307 -11.10 -6.12 -0.64
N GLY A 308 -11.76 -4.98 -0.82
CA GLY A 308 -13.14 -4.72 -0.41
C GLY A 308 -14.19 -5.36 -1.33
N ASP A 309 -15.47 -5.14 -1.03
CA ASP A 309 -16.61 -5.79 -1.72
C ASP A 309 -17.51 -4.79 -2.49
N VAL A 310 -17.14 -3.51 -2.54
CA VAL A 310 -17.95 -2.44 -3.13
C VAL A 310 -17.30 -1.90 -4.39
N GLN A 311 -18.00 -2.09 -5.50
CA GLN A 311 -17.67 -1.47 -6.77
C GLN A 311 -18.34 -0.10 -6.91
N SER A 312 -17.61 0.91 -7.38
CA SER A 312 -18.08 2.27 -7.64
C SER A 312 -17.41 2.84 -8.89
N GLN A 313 -17.93 3.96 -9.40
CA GLN A 313 -17.37 4.68 -10.55
C GLN A 313 -16.31 5.71 -10.15
N ILE A 314 -16.16 5.95 -8.84
CA ILE A 314 -15.15 6.85 -8.30
C ILE A 314 -14.34 6.15 -7.23
N HIS A 315 -13.13 6.65 -7.02
CA HIS A 315 -12.34 6.45 -5.83
C HIS A 315 -11.74 7.82 -5.52
N CYS A 316 -12.19 8.46 -4.44
CA CYS A 316 -11.87 9.85 -4.16
C CYS A 316 -11.15 10.00 -2.81
N ASP A 317 -9.83 10.08 -2.88
CA ASP A 317 -8.93 10.32 -1.75
C ASP A 317 -9.01 11.73 -1.20
N MET A 318 -9.11 11.83 0.11
CA MET A 318 -9.29 13.08 0.83
C MET A 318 -8.34 13.12 2.03
N VAL A 319 -7.42 14.10 2.02
CA VAL A 319 -6.32 14.16 2.99
C VAL A 319 -6.69 14.95 4.24
N CYS A 320 -6.45 14.34 5.40
CA CYS A 320 -6.53 14.92 6.73
C CYS A 320 -5.11 15.17 7.29
N LEU A 321 -4.83 16.44 7.59
CA LEU A 321 -3.58 16.89 8.20
C LEU A 321 -3.67 16.82 9.73
N SER A 322 -2.57 16.38 10.34
CA SER A 322 -2.36 16.35 11.79
C SER A 322 -3.44 15.61 12.60
N PRO A 323 -3.95 14.43 12.17
CA PRO A 323 -4.89 13.68 12.98
C PRO A 323 -4.20 13.08 14.22
N ARG A 324 -5.00 12.54 15.14
CA ARG A 324 -4.55 11.55 16.12
C ARG A 324 -5.23 10.23 15.80
N VAL A 325 -4.48 9.14 15.80
CA VAL A 325 -5.00 7.82 15.44
C VAL A 325 -4.65 6.80 16.49
N LYS A 326 -5.62 5.99 16.86
CA LYS A 326 -5.44 4.85 17.75
C LYS A 326 -5.96 3.57 17.11
N ILE A 327 -5.29 2.46 17.39
CA ILE A 327 -5.82 1.12 17.17
C ILE A 327 -5.83 0.38 18.51
N ASP A 328 -7.00 -0.12 18.91
CA ASP A 328 -7.18 -0.81 20.19
C ASP A 328 -6.60 -0.04 21.40
N ASN A 329 -6.77 1.28 21.40
CA ASN A 329 -6.24 2.26 22.38
C ASN A 329 -4.72 2.52 22.31
N LYS A 330 -3.97 1.87 21.42
CA LYS A 330 -2.56 2.15 21.18
C LYS A 330 -2.40 3.27 20.17
N SER A 331 -1.55 4.25 20.46
CA SER A 331 -1.33 5.42 19.61
C SER A 331 -0.52 5.03 18.37
N LEU A 332 -1.07 5.28 17.18
CA LEU A 332 -0.36 5.12 15.91
C LEU A 332 0.26 6.44 15.45
N LEU A 333 -0.52 7.51 15.60
CA LEU A 333 -0.17 8.82 15.10
C LEU A 333 -0.72 9.87 16.08
N HIS A 334 0.10 10.86 16.42
CA HIS A 334 -0.26 11.94 17.33
C HIS A 334 0.11 13.29 16.71
N ASP A 335 -0.90 14.08 16.32
CA ASP A 335 -0.76 15.40 15.72
C ASP A 335 0.24 15.42 14.55
N GLY A 336 0.09 14.46 13.63
CA GLY A 336 0.95 14.35 12.45
C GLY A 336 2.30 13.67 12.67
N ARG A 337 2.56 13.10 13.85
CA ARG A 337 3.77 12.33 14.14
C ARG A 337 3.44 10.86 14.34
N ILE A 338 4.14 9.97 13.65
CA ILE A 338 4.00 8.53 13.87
C ILE A 338 4.57 8.20 15.25
N THR A 339 3.78 7.54 16.10
CA THR A 339 4.14 7.18 17.49
C THR A 339 4.11 5.66 17.72
N LEU A 340 4.29 4.88 16.65
CA LEU A 340 4.28 3.42 16.72
C LEU A 340 5.46 2.90 17.56
N GLU A 341 5.17 1.95 18.44
CA GLU A 341 6.20 1.20 19.16
C GLU A 341 6.29 -0.23 18.63
N ASP A 342 7.50 -0.70 18.29
CA ASP A 342 7.72 -2.08 17.83
C ASP A 342 7.10 -3.12 18.78
N SER A 343 7.23 -2.88 20.09
CA SER A 343 6.77 -3.81 21.13
C SER A 343 5.25 -3.97 21.20
N ASP A 344 4.50 -3.04 20.59
CA ASP A 344 3.05 -3.08 20.56
C ASP A 344 2.50 -4.05 19.52
N TRP A 345 3.26 -4.30 18.44
CA TRP A 345 2.75 -4.96 17.24
C TRP A 345 3.60 -6.15 16.79
N ARG A 346 4.90 -6.17 17.09
CA ARG A 346 5.81 -7.27 16.77
C ARG A 346 6.01 -8.18 17.98
N GLU A 347 5.61 -9.43 17.84
CA GLU A 347 5.65 -10.37 18.93
C GLU A 347 7.05 -10.87 19.25
N ASP A 348 7.34 -10.92 20.54
CA ASP A 348 8.36 -11.78 21.11
C ASP A 348 7.72 -13.13 21.44
N TYR A 349 8.19 -14.24 20.83
CA TYR A 349 7.61 -15.56 21.08
C TYR A 349 7.58 -15.92 22.57
N ARG A 350 8.53 -15.43 23.36
CA ARG A 350 8.61 -15.69 24.81
C ARG A 350 7.43 -15.11 25.58
N LYS A 351 6.76 -14.09 25.02
CA LYS A 351 5.58 -13.43 25.59
C LYS A 351 4.26 -13.99 25.05
N ILE A 352 4.33 -14.96 24.15
CA ILE A 352 3.14 -15.58 23.57
C ILE A 352 2.50 -16.53 24.58
N ASN A 353 1.21 -16.33 24.83
CA ASN A 353 0.41 -17.22 25.64
C ASN A 353 -0.43 -18.11 24.73
N ALA A 354 0.10 -19.29 24.39
CA ALA A 354 -0.64 -20.27 23.62
C ALA A 354 -1.88 -20.73 24.44
N PRO A 355 -3.09 -20.78 23.85
CA PRO A 355 -4.29 -21.20 24.56
C PRO A 355 -4.19 -22.67 24.96
N LYS A 356 -4.92 -23.10 26.00
CA LYS A 356 -4.92 -24.51 26.46
C LYS A 356 -5.22 -25.55 25.37
N ALA A 357 -5.99 -25.16 24.35
CA ALA A 357 -6.29 -25.99 23.18
C ALA A 357 -5.08 -26.24 22.27
N TRP A 358 -3.99 -25.49 22.46
CA TRP A 358 -2.70 -25.63 21.81
C TRP A 358 -1.72 -26.33 22.77
N HIS A 359 -1.64 -27.65 22.68
CA HIS A 359 -0.82 -28.50 23.55
C HIS A 359 0.06 -29.43 22.71
N ILE A 360 1.05 -30.08 23.34
CA ILE A 360 2.13 -30.78 22.63
C ILE A 360 1.67 -32.00 21.81
N ASP A 361 0.45 -32.47 22.03
CA ASP A 361 -0.11 -33.66 21.38
C ASP A 361 -0.97 -33.32 20.17
N ILE A 362 -1.16 -32.03 19.85
CA ILE A 362 -1.83 -31.64 18.63
C ILE A 362 -0.93 -31.90 17.42
N ASN A 363 -1.56 -32.09 16.28
CA ASN A 363 -0.89 -32.05 14.99
C ASN A 363 -1.02 -30.65 14.39
N ILE A 364 0.03 -30.21 13.72
CA ILE A 364 0.01 -29.02 12.88
C ILE A 364 0.33 -29.37 11.43
N LYS A 365 -0.16 -28.55 10.51
CA LYS A 365 0.17 -28.62 9.08
C LYS A 365 0.45 -27.21 8.58
N CYS A 366 1.45 -27.05 7.70
CA CYS A 366 1.64 -25.79 6.98
C CYS A 366 0.41 -25.49 6.11
N THR A 367 0.08 -24.21 5.99
CA THR A 367 -0.96 -23.74 5.08
C THR A 367 -0.36 -23.46 3.69
N ALA A 368 -1.21 -23.14 2.71
CA ALA A 368 -0.79 -22.65 1.40
C ALA A 368 -0.42 -21.15 1.41
N ALA A 369 -0.14 -20.59 2.59
CA ALA A 369 0.24 -19.21 2.77
C ALA A 369 1.61 -18.91 2.12
N ASP A 370 1.64 -17.90 1.25
CA ASP A 370 2.89 -17.36 0.72
C ASP A 370 3.77 -16.76 1.81
N THR A 371 5.07 -17.02 1.66
CA THR A 371 6.11 -16.59 2.57
C THR A 371 7.39 -16.31 1.81
N ARG A 372 8.25 -15.48 2.38
CA ARG A 372 9.64 -15.33 1.94
C ARG A 372 10.56 -15.31 3.14
N ILE A 373 11.80 -15.67 2.92
CA ILE A 373 12.88 -15.50 3.89
C ILE A 373 13.86 -14.53 3.28
N SER A 374 14.07 -13.39 3.96
CA SER A 374 15.05 -12.39 3.52
C SER A 374 16.47 -12.94 3.60
N ASP A 375 17.42 -12.29 2.94
CA ASP A 375 18.86 -12.62 3.04
C ASP A 375 19.39 -12.58 4.49
N GLN A 376 18.74 -11.81 5.37
CA GLN A 376 19.06 -11.74 6.80
C GLN A 376 18.42 -12.87 7.64
N GLY A 377 17.76 -13.84 7.01
CA GLY A 377 17.13 -14.98 7.64
C GLY A 377 15.78 -14.69 8.32
N CYS A 378 15.19 -13.51 8.13
CA CYS A 378 13.88 -13.17 8.69
C CYS A 378 12.74 -13.80 7.88
N LEU A 379 11.77 -14.43 8.55
CA LEU A 379 10.54 -14.97 7.97
C LEU A 379 9.49 -13.87 7.81
N TYR A 380 8.94 -13.79 6.60
CA TYR A 380 7.88 -12.86 6.23
C TYR A 380 6.63 -13.61 5.77
N ARG A 381 5.46 -13.08 6.15
CA ARG A 381 4.16 -13.46 5.61
C ARG A 381 3.85 -12.57 4.41
N LEU A 382 3.46 -13.17 3.28
CA LEU A 382 3.05 -12.45 2.08
C LEU A 382 1.55 -12.63 1.78
N TRP A 383 0.90 -11.60 1.28
CA TRP A 383 -0.40 -11.74 0.63
C TRP A 383 -0.47 -10.83 -0.58
N ASP A 384 -1.12 -11.35 -1.63
CA ASP A 384 -1.51 -10.59 -2.82
C ASP A 384 -2.91 -10.03 -2.60
N THR A 385 -3.17 -8.84 -3.12
CA THR A 385 -4.45 -8.15 -3.07
C THR A 385 -5.35 -8.48 -4.27
N SER A 386 -5.01 -9.46 -5.11
CA SER A 386 -5.68 -9.80 -6.39
C SER A 386 -5.61 -8.70 -7.46
N ALA A 387 -5.31 -7.46 -7.08
CA ALA A 387 -5.00 -6.34 -7.95
C ALA A 387 -3.49 -6.21 -8.27
N GLY A 388 -2.69 -7.24 -7.98
CA GLY A 388 -1.25 -7.27 -8.28
C GLY A 388 -0.40 -6.42 -7.34
N ARG A 389 -0.82 -6.21 -6.09
CA ARG A 389 0.02 -5.63 -5.04
C ARG A 389 0.39 -6.71 -4.03
N ILE A 390 1.68 -6.80 -3.71
CA ILE A 390 2.19 -7.78 -2.75
C ILE A 390 2.53 -7.06 -1.46
N CYS A 391 1.94 -7.54 -0.37
CA CYS A 391 2.25 -7.08 0.97
C CYS A 391 3.14 -8.09 1.66
N SER A 392 4.13 -7.60 2.40
CA SER A 392 5.11 -8.44 3.09
C SER A 392 5.33 -7.88 4.49
N VAL A 393 5.03 -8.66 5.53
CA VAL A 393 5.30 -8.27 6.93
C VAL A 393 6.09 -9.34 7.67
N PRO A 394 6.98 -8.97 8.61
CA PRO A 394 7.75 -9.93 9.37
C PRO A 394 6.87 -10.68 10.37
N VAL A 395 7.21 -11.94 10.62
CA VAL A 395 6.55 -12.78 11.62
C VAL A 395 7.24 -12.63 12.98
N GLY A 396 6.67 -11.79 13.85
CA GLY A 396 7.27 -11.42 15.13
C GLY A 396 8.43 -10.41 15.02
N ASN A 397 9.08 -10.15 16.15
CA ASN A 397 10.22 -9.22 16.23
C ASN A 397 11.51 -9.79 15.61
N ASN A 398 12.57 -8.96 15.54
CA ASN A 398 13.85 -9.29 14.88
C ASN A 398 14.51 -10.61 15.33
N GLU A 399 14.36 -11.00 16.60
CA GLU A 399 14.88 -12.28 17.11
C GLU A 399 13.93 -13.43 16.72
N THR A 400 12.65 -13.25 17.00
CA THR A 400 11.60 -14.24 16.79
C THR A 400 11.47 -14.65 15.33
N THR A 401 11.51 -13.68 14.40
CA THR A 401 11.37 -13.93 12.95
C THR A 401 12.46 -14.87 12.42
N ARG A 402 13.71 -14.75 12.89
CA ARG A 402 14.83 -15.60 12.46
C ARG A 402 14.71 -17.02 13.01
N ILE A 403 14.27 -17.16 14.26
CA ILE A 403 13.97 -18.46 14.86
C ILE A 403 12.86 -19.15 14.07
N LEU A 404 11.78 -18.42 13.77
CA LEU A 404 10.64 -18.94 13.03
C LEU A 404 10.99 -19.34 11.61
N ALA A 405 11.91 -18.65 10.92
CA ALA A 405 12.36 -19.05 9.59
C ALA A 405 12.88 -20.51 9.59
N GLY A 406 13.77 -20.85 10.52
CA GLY A 406 14.34 -22.21 10.62
C GLY A 406 13.35 -23.28 11.07
N ILE A 407 12.31 -22.91 11.82
CA ILE A 407 11.20 -23.82 12.18
C ILE A 407 10.28 -24.02 10.97
N TYR A 408 9.88 -22.94 10.31
CA TYR A 408 8.93 -22.98 9.23
C TYR A 408 9.48 -23.67 7.98
N GLN A 409 10.76 -23.44 7.63
CA GLN A 409 11.44 -24.19 6.56
C GLN A 409 11.42 -25.69 6.80
N PHE A 410 11.66 -26.12 8.05
CA PHE A 410 11.59 -27.54 8.41
C PHE A 410 10.18 -28.11 8.24
N LEU A 411 9.15 -27.34 8.61
CA LEU A 411 7.76 -27.75 8.44
C LEU A 411 7.35 -27.78 6.95
N GLN A 412 7.81 -26.83 6.13
CA GLN A 412 7.54 -26.80 4.68
C GLN A 412 8.08 -28.01 3.93
N GLN A 413 9.21 -28.59 4.36
CA GLN A 413 9.72 -29.86 3.80
C GLN A 413 8.74 -31.03 4.00
N LYS A 414 7.73 -30.86 4.85
CA LYS A 414 6.68 -31.85 5.16
C LYS A 414 5.28 -31.27 4.99
N VAL A 415 5.09 -30.34 4.05
CA VAL A 415 3.84 -29.60 3.85
C VAL A 415 2.60 -30.50 3.76
N ASP A 416 2.72 -31.70 3.18
CA ASP A 416 1.60 -32.63 3.01
C ASP A 416 1.28 -33.50 4.23
N GLN A 417 2.15 -33.51 5.25
CA GLN A 417 2.06 -34.42 6.39
C GLN A 417 1.78 -33.64 7.68
N PRO A 418 0.63 -33.87 8.34
CA PRO A 418 0.43 -33.44 9.71
C PRO A 418 1.60 -33.87 10.60
N MET A 419 2.17 -32.93 11.34
CA MET A 419 3.27 -33.17 12.27
C MET A 419 2.80 -32.98 13.71
N PRO A 420 2.95 -34.00 14.58
CA PRO A 420 2.75 -33.83 16.01
C PRO A 420 3.75 -32.82 16.59
N LEU A 421 3.29 -31.87 17.41
CA LEU A 421 4.20 -30.89 18.03
C LEU A 421 5.27 -31.54 18.91
N ARG A 422 4.95 -32.66 19.57
CA ARG A 422 5.92 -33.49 20.30
C ARG A 422 7.08 -33.97 19.44
N ASP A 423 6.85 -34.22 18.15
CA ASP A 423 7.90 -34.68 17.24
C ASP A 423 8.71 -33.53 16.70
N LEU A 424 8.09 -32.36 16.46
CA LEU A 424 8.82 -31.12 16.20
C LEU A 424 9.78 -30.79 17.36
N ALA A 425 9.32 -30.91 18.61
CA ALA A 425 10.15 -30.66 19.78
C ALA A 425 11.36 -31.61 19.89
N LYS A 426 11.23 -32.88 19.47
CA LYS A 426 12.36 -33.81 19.41
C LYS A 426 13.40 -33.41 18.37
N GLN A 427 12.98 -32.74 17.29
CA GLN A 427 13.85 -32.28 16.20
C GLN A 427 14.52 -30.94 16.51
N LYS A 428 13.85 -30.10 17.30
CA LYS A 428 14.30 -28.76 17.70
C LYS A 428 14.63 -28.72 19.19
N LYS A 429 15.62 -29.53 19.59
CA LYS A 429 15.99 -29.78 21.00
C LYS A 429 16.52 -28.55 21.74
N GLU A 430 16.93 -27.53 21.00
CA GLU A 430 17.34 -26.23 21.52
C GLU A 430 16.19 -25.43 22.15
N PHE A 431 14.93 -25.81 21.88
CA PHE A 431 13.75 -25.19 22.47
C PHE A 431 13.04 -26.15 23.44
N SER A 432 12.55 -25.59 24.55
CA SER A 432 11.65 -26.29 25.47
C SER A 432 10.29 -26.57 24.82
N LEU A 433 9.51 -27.48 25.41
CA LEU A 433 8.15 -27.78 24.93
C LEU A 433 7.26 -26.53 24.90
N GLU A 434 7.37 -25.67 25.93
CA GLU A 434 6.63 -24.42 26.00
C GLU A 434 7.00 -23.48 24.84
N GLN A 435 8.28 -23.30 24.57
CA GLN A 435 8.74 -22.45 23.47
C GLN A 435 8.27 -22.98 22.10
N ILE A 436 8.24 -24.31 21.89
CA ILE A 436 7.67 -24.91 20.68
C ILE A 436 6.18 -24.58 20.55
N LEU A 437 5.41 -24.63 21.64
CA LEU A 437 4.01 -24.22 21.62
C LEU A 437 3.85 -22.74 21.27
N GLN A 438 4.65 -21.87 21.88
CA GLN A 438 4.64 -20.43 21.62
C GLN A 438 4.98 -20.10 20.16
N LEU A 439 6.07 -20.65 19.64
CA LEU A 439 6.54 -20.43 18.27
C LEU A 439 5.53 -20.93 17.23
N THR A 440 4.99 -22.14 17.42
CA THR A 440 4.00 -22.70 16.48
C THR A 440 2.64 -22.02 16.58
N TYR A 441 2.25 -21.57 17.77
CA TYR A 441 1.04 -20.77 17.91
C TYR A 441 1.18 -19.40 17.24
N LEU A 442 2.36 -18.78 17.31
CA LEU A 442 2.65 -17.54 16.59
C LEU A 442 2.59 -17.74 15.07
N LEU A 443 3.17 -18.82 14.53
CA LEU A 443 2.98 -19.19 13.11
C LEU A 443 1.50 -19.32 12.76
N ARG A 444 0.68 -19.90 13.65
CA ARG A 444 -0.77 -20.01 13.46
C ARG A 444 -1.45 -18.63 13.44
N GLN A 445 -1.02 -17.68 14.27
CA GLN A 445 -1.60 -16.34 14.30
C GLN A 445 -1.40 -15.60 12.96
N TYR A 446 -0.30 -15.88 12.27
CA TYR A 446 -0.01 -15.37 10.93
C TYR A 446 -0.60 -16.24 9.79
N GLY A 447 -1.39 -17.27 10.14
CA GLY A 447 -2.02 -18.16 9.19
C GLY A 447 -1.04 -19.09 8.45
N LEU A 448 0.17 -19.28 8.97
CA LEU A 448 1.21 -20.11 8.34
C LEU A 448 1.09 -21.60 8.68
N VAL A 449 0.49 -21.92 9.83
CA VAL A 449 0.19 -23.30 10.22
C VAL A 449 -1.22 -23.40 10.78
N ASN A 450 -1.86 -24.54 10.59
CA ASN A 450 -3.15 -24.87 11.18
C ASN A 450 -3.04 -26.10 12.08
N LYS A 451 -3.83 -26.11 13.16
CA LYS A 451 -4.10 -27.34 13.92
C LYS A 451 -4.99 -28.25 13.08
N VAL A 452 -4.61 -29.52 12.97
CA VAL A 452 -5.31 -30.55 12.18
C VAL A 452 -5.70 -31.76 13.01
#